data_AF-A0A3M0ZVX5-F1
#
_entry.id   AF-A0A3M0ZVX5-F1
#
_cell.length_a   1.000
_cell.length_b   1.000
_cell.length_c   1.000
_cell.angle_alpha   90.00
_cell.angle_beta   90.00
_cell.angle_gamma   90.00
#
_symmetry.space_group_name_H-M   'P 1'
#
loop_
_entity.id
_entity.type
_entity.pdbx_description
1 polymer ?
#
loop_
_entity_poly.entity_id
_entity_poly.type
_entity_poly.pdbx_seq_one_letter_code
_entity_poly.pdbx_strand_id
1 'polypeptide(L)'
;MAIEIASTTDLLQVKAHRFNPGKYLLSGFTVFIFVALVLIPLLEALGRRVLQVGIPGASTWVQHFTLWLGLAGAILATLRGRHLSIATTGTLKSKSSLSVSKRVGSAATLGILLCLTWASIFLVKFQKDSPETIGGWFPVWLAQAAMPVAFFVMALLVLWNVSESLTGKLTILILALMFGPLLALLAPEMRHVLMTPGIITLVGLAFLGMPLYAVLGGAALLLFYSAQ
;
A
#
# COMPACT_ATOMS: atom_id res chain seq x y z
N MET A 1 -39.62 -37.78 -14.69
CA MET A 1 -39.91 -36.91 -13.52
C MET A 1 -38.62 -36.74 -12.70
N ALA A 2 -37.59 -36.08 -13.27
CA ALA A 2 -36.33 -35.74 -12.57
C ALA A 2 -35.44 -34.82 -13.44
N ILE A 3 -36.03 -33.88 -14.20
CA ILE A 3 -35.27 -32.93 -15.03
C ILE A 3 -35.97 -31.57 -14.94
N GLU A 4 -36.11 -31.00 -13.74
CA GLU A 4 -36.64 -29.63 -13.61
C GLU A 4 -36.35 -28.95 -12.26
N ILE A 5 -35.16 -29.13 -11.66
CA ILE A 5 -34.81 -28.42 -10.40
C ILE A 5 -33.35 -27.92 -10.37
N ALA A 6 -32.68 -27.83 -11.53
CA ALA A 6 -31.29 -27.34 -11.60
C ALA A 6 -31.12 -25.96 -12.27
N SER A 7 -32.19 -25.31 -12.74
CA SER A 7 -32.04 -24.22 -13.73
C SER A 7 -32.26 -22.79 -13.22
N THR A 8 -32.82 -22.54 -12.03
CA THR A 8 -33.15 -21.17 -11.59
C THR A 8 -32.28 -20.65 -10.46
N THR A 9 -31.78 -21.51 -9.58
CA THR A 9 -30.88 -21.14 -8.48
C THR A 9 -29.45 -20.89 -8.96
N ASP A 10 -28.92 -21.65 -9.91
CA ASP A 10 -27.56 -21.44 -10.44
C ASP A 10 -27.45 -20.19 -11.34
N LEU A 11 -28.50 -19.86 -12.10
CA LEU A 11 -28.52 -18.64 -12.91
C LEU A 11 -28.61 -17.35 -12.07
N LEU A 12 -29.13 -17.43 -10.84
CA LEU A 12 -29.17 -16.30 -9.90
C LEU A 12 -27.88 -16.17 -9.06
N GLN A 13 -27.09 -17.23 -8.89
CA GLN A 13 -25.79 -17.18 -8.21
C GLN A 13 -24.69 -16.55 -9.09
N VAL A 14 -24.80 -16.70 -10.42
CA VAL A 14 -23.88 -16.03 -11.38
C VAL A 14 -24.13 -14.51 -11.46
N LYS A 15 -25.34 -14.04 -11.11
CA LYS A 15 -25.76 -12.63 -11.21
C LYS A 15 -25.57 -11.80 -9.95
N ALA A 16 -24.66 -12.21 -9.06
CA ALA A 16 -24.24 -11.40 -7.90
C ALA A 16 -22.76 -11.04 -7.97
N HIS A 17 -22.19 -10.87 -9.17
CA HIS A 17 -20.93 -10.16 -9.33
C HIS A 17 -21.19 -8.66 -9.08
N ARG A 18 -21.32 -8.30 -7.79
CA ARG A 18 -21.66 -6.97 -7.26
C ARG A 18 -20.85 -5.91 -8.03
N PHE A 19 -21.50 -5.22 -8.96
CA PHE A 19 -20.89 -4.21 -9.83
C PHE A 19 -20.41 -3.08 -8.93
N ASN A 20 -19.11 -2.99 -8.69
CA ASN A 20 -18.54 -2.02 -7.76
C ASN A 20 -17.81 -0.94 -8.58
N PRO A 21 -18.48 0.19 -8.92
CA PRO A 21 -17.98 1.17 -9.89
C PRO A 21 -16.60 1.74 -9.50
N GLY A 22 -16.31 1.86 -8.20
CA GLY A 22 -15.01 2.33 -7.71
C GLY A 22 -13.82 1.43 -8.09
N LYS A 23 -14.04 0.12 -8.27
CA LYS A 23 -12.95 -0.80 -8.67
C LYS A 23 -12.55 -0.62 -10.13
N TYR A 24 -13.52 -0.34 -11.00
CA TYR A 24 -13.28 -0.11 -12.42
C TYR A 24 -12.63 1.25 -12.67
N LEU A 25 -13.04 2.28 -11.93
CA LEU A 25 -12.44 3.61 -12.01
C LEU A 25 -10.95 3.59 -11.64
N LEU A 26 -10.61 2.92 -10.53
CA LEU A 26 -9.22 2.78 -10.09
C LEU A 26 -8.39 1.94 -11.07
N SER A 27 -8.98 0.87 -11.63
CA SER A 27 -8.30 0.06 -12.65
C SER A 27 -8.03 0.85 -13.93
N GLY A 28 -8.99 1.66 -14.39
CA GLY A 28 -8.82 2.55 -15.54
C GLY A 28 -7.73 3.59 -15.28
N PHE A 29 -7.71 4.18 -14.08
CA PHE A 29 -6.66 5.12 -13.66
C PHE A 29 -5.26 4.47 -13.65
N THR A 30 -5.12 3.24 -13.14
CA THR A 30 -3.86 2.49 -13.16
C THR A 30 -3.38 2.22 -14.58
N VAL A 31 -4.28 1.81 -15.49
CA VAL A 31 -3.94 1.58 -16.90
C VAL A 31 -3.51 2.88 -17.56
N PHE A 32 -4.22 3.98 -17.31
CA PHE A 32 -3.85 5.30 -17.82
C PHE A 32 -2.45 5.73 -17.36
N ILE A 33 -2.14 5.59 -16.06
CA ILE A 33 -0.80 5.88 -15.54
C ILE A 33 0.26 4.99 -16.19
N PHE A 34 -0.03 3.69 -16.36
CA PHE A 34 0.91 2.76 -16.98
C PHE A 34 1.23 3.15 -18.43
N VAL A 35 0.20 3.50 -19.20
CA VAL A 35 0.34 4.00 -20.57
C VAL A 35 1.18 5.28 -20.57
N ALA A 36 0.91 6.23 -19.68
CA ALA A 36 1.70 7.46 -19.54
C ALA A 36 3.18 7.16 -19.16
N LEU A 37 3.43 6.23 -18.25
CA LEU A 37 4.77 5.80 -17.84
C LEU A 37 5.60 5.21 -18.97
N VAL A 38 4.95 4.56 -19.94
CA VAL A 38 5.64 4.02 -21.12
C VAL A 38 5.83 5.12 -22.17
N LEU A 39 4.79 5.90 -22.45
CA LEU A 39 4.80 6.89 -23.53
C LEU A 39 5.69 8.11 -23.24
N ILE A 40 5.68 8.64 -22.01
CA ILE A 40 6.44 9.85 -21.67
C ILE A 40 7.95 9.66 -21.91
N PRO A 41 8.63 8.66 -21.31
CA PRO A 41 10.07 8.47 -21.54
C PRO A 41 10.37 8.02 -22.97
N LEU A 42 9.45 7.29 -23.63
CA LEU A 42 9.62 6.91 -25.03
C LEU A 42 9.60 8.14 -25.94
N LEU A 43 8.61 9.02 -25.79
CA LEU A 43 8.50 10.27 -26.55
C LEU A 43 9.64 11.24 -26.22
N GLU A 44 10.09 11.32 -24.98
CA GLU A 44 11.27 12.10 -24.61
C GLU A 44 12.53 11.59 -25.33
N ALA A 45 12.78 10.27 -25.29
CA ALA A 45 13.96 9.67 -25.91
C ALA A 45 13.96 9.81 -27.44
N LEU A 46 12.80 9.64 -28.08
CA LEU A 46 12.60 9.87 -29.51
C LEU A 46 12.72 11.35 -29.87
N GLY A 47 12.10 12.25 -29.09
CA GLY A 47 12.16 13.69 -29.29
C GLY A 47 13.58 14.23 -29.21
N ARG A 48 14.37 13.78 -28.23
CA ARG A 48 15.80 14.13 -28.15
C ARG A 48 16.60 13.62 -29.34
N ARG A 49 16.35 12.38 -29.80
CA ARG A 49 17.12 11.79 -30.91
C ARG A 49 16.75 12.37 -32.27
N VAL A 50 15.47 12.62 -32.52
CA VAL A 50 14.97 13.00 -33.85
C VAL A 50 14.84 14.51 -34.00
N LEU A 51 14.39 15.20 -32.95
CA LEU A 51 14.05 16.63 -32.99
C LEU A 51 15.02 17.51 -32.18
N GLN A 52 15.95 16.92 -31.42
CA GLN A 52 16.81 17.60 -30.44
C GLN A 52 16.06 18.46 -29.40
N VAL A 53 14.75 18.24 -29.26
CA VAL A 53 13.90 18.88 -28.25
C VAL A 53 13.68 17.88 -27.10
N GLY A 54 13.93 18.32 -25.87
CA GLY A 54 13.68 17.54 -24.66
C GLY A 54 12.45 18.04 -23.89
N ILE A 55 11.81 17.14 -23.14
CA ILE A 55 10.70 17.49 -22.25
C ILE A 55 11.30 17.91 -20.89
N PRO A 56 11.09 19.16 -20.43
CA PRO A 56 11.59 19.61 -19.13
C PRO A 56 11.02 18.77 -17.99
N GLY A 57 11.90 18.19 -17.16
CA GLY A 57 11.49 17.42 -15.98
C GLY A 57 10.82 16.08 -16.27
N ALA A 58 10.99 15.50 -17.47
CA ALA A 58 10.36 14.22 -17.82
C ALA A 58 10.79 13.05 -16.92
N SER A 59 12.07 12.98 -16.51
CA SER A 59 12.53 11.99 -15.52
C SER A 59 11.78 12.13 -14.17
N THR A 60 11.59 13.37 -13.71
CA THR A 60 10.85 13.66 -12.49
C THR A 60 9.36 13.32 -12.63
N TRP A 61 8.75 13.58 -13.78
CA TRP A 61 7.39 13.14 -14.07
C TRP A 61 7.24 11.62 -14.01
N VAL A 62 8.15 10.87 -14.65
CA VAL A 62 8.17 9.40 -14.62
C VAL A 62 8.27 8.88 -13.18
N GLN A 63 9.10 9.51 -12.33
CA GLN A 63 9.21 9.14 -10.92
C GLN A 63 7.88 9.28 -10.17
N HIS A 64 7.18 10.40 -10.34
CA HIS A 64 5.90 10.65 -9.66
C HIS A 64 4.78 9.76 -10.20
N PHE A 65 4.74 9.51 -11.51
CA PHE A 65 3.80 8.55 -12.09
C PHE A 65 4.06 7.13 -11.61
N THR A 66 5.33 6.74 -11.41
CA THR A 66 5.69 5.42 -10.87
C THR A 66 5.20 5.28 -9.44
N LEU A 67 5.36 6.34 -8.64
CA LEU A 67 4.82 6.42 -7.29
C LEU A 67 3.28 6.28 -7.31
N TRP A 68 2.57 7.03 -8.15
CA TRP A 68 1.10 6.93 -8.26
C TRP A 68 0.64 5.54 -8.72
N LEU A 69 1.36 4.92 -9.66
CA LEU A 69 1.09 3.56 -10.11
C LEU A 69 1.25 2.56 -8.96
N GLY A 70 2.33 2.66 -8.20
CA GLY A 70 2.60 1.80 -7.05
C GLY A 70 1.51 1.92 -5.98
N LEU A 71 1.10 3.15 -5.65
CA LEU A 71 0.01 3.41 -4.70
C LEU A 71 -1.34 2.87 -5.19
N ALA A 72 -1.68 3.10 -6.46
CA ALA A 72 -2.92 2.59 -7.05
C ALA A 72 -2.95 1.05 -7.03
N GLY A 73 -1.82 0.41 -7.37
CA GLY A 73 -1.65 -1.04 -7.29
C GLY A 73 -1.81 -1.58 -5.87
N ALA A 74 -1.25 -0.90 -4.87
CA ALA A 74 -1.38 -1.28 -3.46
C ALA A 74 -2.83 -1.16 -2.96
N ILE A 75 -3.56 -0.10 -3.34
CA ILE A 75 -4.98 0.06 -3.03
C ILE A 75 -5.80 -1.05 -3.69
N LEU A 76 -5.57 -1.35 -4.98
CA LEU A 76 -6.25 -2.42 -5.69
C LEU A 76 -5.99 -3.80 -5.06
N ALA A 77 -4.76 -4.07 -4.64
CA ALA A 77 -4.40 -5.31 -3.94
C ALA A 77 -5.18 -5.43 -2.61
N THR A 78 -5.25 -4.36 -1.84
CA THR A 78 -6.01 -4.29 -0.57
C THR A 78 -7.50 -4.49 -0.81
N LEU A 79 -8.07 -3.85 -1.84
CA LEU A 79 -9.49 -3.98 -2.21
C LEU A 79 -9.91 -5.38 -2.66
N ARG A 80 -8.98 -6.16 -3.21
CA ARG A 80 -9.26 -7.52 -3.69
C ARG A 80 -9.18 -8.57 -2.59
N GLY A 81 -8.68 -8.23 -1.40
CA GLY A 81 -8.44 -9.18 -0.31
C GLY A 81 -7.45 -10.30 -0.68
N ARG A 82 -6.87 -10.24 -1.88
CA ARG A 82 -5.84 -11.14 -2.39
C ARG A 82 -4.50 -10.54 -1.99
N HIS A 83 -4.23 -10.59 -0.70
CA HIS A 83 -2.87 -10.39 -0.24
C HIS A 83 -2.08 -11.54 -0.83
N LEU A 84 -1.05 -11.25 -1.62
CA LEU A 84 -0.06 -12.21 -2.08
C LEU A 84 0.75 -12.67 -0.86
N SER A 85 0.06 -13.36 0.04
CA SER A 85 0.64 -13.98 1.22
C SER A 85 1.53 -15.08 0.69
N ILE A 86 2.83 -14.96 0.94
CA ILE A 86 3.84 -16.00 0.69
C ILE A 86 3.53 -17.27 1.50
N ALA A 87 2.56 -17.24 2.42
CA ALA A 87 2.10 -18.42 3.14
C ALA A 87 1.46 -19.44 2.19
N THR A 88 2.32 -20.35 1.74
CA THR A 88 2.05 -21.75 1.41
C THR A 88 0.84 -22.23 2.20
N THR A 89 -0.25 -22.49 1.51
CA THR A 89 -1.52 -23.01 2.05
C THR A 89 -1.41 -24.40 2.70
N GLY A 90 -0.21 -24.88 3.03
CA GLY A 90 0.07 -26.26 3.39
C GLY A 90 0.59 -26.56 4.80
N THR A 91 0.96 -25.58 5.63
CA THR A 91 1.76 -25.88 6.86
C THR A 91 1.11 -25.58 8.21
N LEU A 92 0.02 -24.81 8.29
CA LEU A 92 -0.64 -24.50 9.58
C LEU A 92 -1.87 -25.39 9.82
N LYS A 93 -1.66 -26.55 10.45
CA LYS A 93 -2.65 -27.61 10.71
C LYS A 93 -3.77 -27.27 11.73
N SER A 94 -3.83 -26.06 12.30
CA SER A 94 -4.86 -25.74 13.32
C SER A 94 -5.62 -24.44 13.01
N LYS A 95 -6.96 -24.55 12.94
CA LYS A 95 -7.92 -23.47 12.69
C LYS A 95 -7.79 -22.29 13.67
N SER A 96 -7.33 -22.54 14.89
CA SER A 96 -7.14 -21.52 15.94
C SER A 96 -5.90 -20.65 15.71
N SER A 97 -4.76 -21.27 15.35
CA SER A 97 -3.50 -20.57 15.09
C SER A 97 -3.59 -19.65 13.86
N LEU A 98 -4.36 -20.05 12.84
CA LEU A 98 -4.64 -19.24 11.65
C LEU A 98 -5.44 -17.95 11.95
N SER A 99 -6.29 -17.96 12.97
CA SER A 99 -7.06 -16.77 13.34
C SER A 99 -6.20 -15.72 14.05
N VAL A 100 -5.26 -16.18 14.89
CA VAL A 100 -4.34 -15.30 15.61
C VAL A 100 -3.31 -14.70 14.67
N SER A 101 -2.69 -15.49 13.79
CA SER A 101 -1.73 -14.98 12.80
C SER A 101 -2.34 -13.93 11.88
N LYS A 102 -3.58 -14.14 11.43
CA LYS A 102 -4.31 -13.17 10.60
C LYS A 102 -4.59 -11.86 11.34
N ARG A 103 -4.95 -11.92 12.63
CA ARG A 103 -5.18 -10.72 13.46
C ARG A 103 -3.89 -9.95 13.68
N VAL A 104 -2.79 -10.63 14.02
CA VAL A 104 -1.47 -10.01 14.23
C VAL A 104 -0.95 -9.37 12.94
N GLY A 105 -1.01 -10.08 11.81
CA GLY A 105 -0.59 -9.55 10.52
C GLY A 105 -1.41 -8.33 10.07
N SER A 106 -2.72 -8.33 10.34
CA SER A 106 -3.58 -7.18 10.04
C SER A 106 -3.30 -5.99 10.96
N ALA A 107 -3.04 -6.23 12.24
CA ALA A 107 -2.65 -5.19 13.19
C ALA A 107 -1.30 -4.55 12.83
N ALA A 108 -0.31 -5.37 12.49
CA ALA A 108 0.99 -4.89 12.04
C ALA A 108 0.86 -4.07 10.74
N THR A 109 0.09 -4.57 9.76
CA THR A 109 -0.19 -3.85 8.51
C THR A 109 -0.83 -2.49 8.77
N LEU A 110 -1.85 -2.45 9.64
CA LEU A 110 -2.53 -1.22 10.00
C LEU A 110 -1.58 -0.23 10.70
N GLY A 111 -0.76 -0.70 11.64
CA GLY A 111 0.23 0.11 12.34
C GLY A 111 1.24 0.74 11.37
N ILE A 112 1.80 -0.07 10.47
CA ILE A 112 2.74 0.40 9.44
C ILE A 112 2.09 1.45 8.54
N LEU A 113 0.85 1.22 8.08
CA LEU A 113 0.13 2.17 7.22
C LEU A 113 -0.17 3.49 7.93
N LEU A 114 -0.50 3.47 9.22
CA LEU A 114 -0.70 4.68 10.01
C LEU A 114 0.61 5.45 10.20
N CYS A 115 1.71 4.76 10.49
CA CYS A 115 3.05 5.36 10.55
C CYS A 115 3.45 5.98 9.22
N LEU A 116 3.25 5.27 8.10
CA LEU A 116 3.51 5.80 6.75
C LEU A 116 2.64 7.00 6.42
N THR A 117 1.37 7.00 6.83
CA THR A 117 0.46 8.14 6.65
C THR A 117 0.99 9.35 7.42
N TRP A 118 1.39 9.18 8.67
CA TRP A 118 1.95 10.27 9.47
C TRP A 118 3.27 10.80 8.88
N ALA A 119 4.19 9.90 8.53
CA ALA A 119 5.47 10.25 7.93
C ALA A 119 5.30 10.98 6.59
N SER A 120 4.35 10.54 5.75
CA SER A 120 4.08 11.19 4.48
C SER A 120 3.38 12.55 4.62
N ILE A 121 2.54 12.76 5.63
CA ILE A 121 2.02 14.11 5.97
C ILE A 121 3.17 15.02 6.37
N PHE A 122 4.10 14.54 7.20
CA PHE A 122 5.29 15.30 7.60
C PHE A 122 6.15 15.68 6.40
N LEU A 123 6.40 14.73 5.49
CA LEU A 123 7.14 14.97 4.25
C LEU A 123 6.46 16.05 3.38
N VAL A 124 5.15 15.98 3.19
CA VAL A 124 4.40 16.97 2.39
C VAL A 124 4.44 18.35 3.02
N LYS A 125 4.38 18.46 4.36
CA LYS A 125 4.55 19.74 5.06
C LYS A 125 5.95 20.31 4.87
N PHE A 126 6.98 19.49 5.05
CA PHE A 126 8.37 19.90 4.86
C PHE A 126 8.62 20.41 3.43
N GLN A 127 8.10 19.72 2.42
CA GLN A 127 8.18 20.12 1.01
C GLN A 127 7.38 21.39 0.67
N LYS A 128 6.38 21.73 1.49
CA LYS A 128 5.63 22.98 1.32
C LYS A 128 6.46 24.19 1.75
N ASP A 129 7.31 24.02 2.75
CA ASP A 129 8.18 25.08 3.27
C ASP A 129 9.38 25.38 2.34
N SER A 130 9.71 24.45 1.44
CA SER A 130 10.71 24.64 0.37
C SER A 130 10.20 24.06 -0.96
N PRO A 131 9.33 24.81 -1.68
CA PRO A 131 8.59 24.28 -2.82
C PRO A 131 9.48 24.10 -4.05
N GLU A 132 9.76 22.84 -4.37
CA GLU A 132 10.32 22.44 -5.67
C GLU A 132 9.21 22.30 -6.73
N THR A 133 9.55 22.54 -8.01
CA THR A 133 8.63 22.39 -9.14
C THR A 133 9.13 21.39 -10.18
N ILE A 134 8.22 20.54 -10.67
CA ILE A 134 8.43 19.64 -11.79
C ILE A 134 8.25 20.44 -13.08
N GLY A 135 9.30 20.50 -13.89
CA GLY A 135 9.29 21.21 -15.17
C GLY A 135 9.06 22.73 -15.06
N GLY A 136 9.25 23.31 -13.88
CA GLY A 136 9.13 24.76 -13.62
C GLY A 136 7.74 25.27 -13.25
N TRP A 137 6.70 24.43 -13.26
CA TRP A 137 5.31 24.89 -13.03
C TRP A 137 4.51 24.03 -12.06
N PHE A 138 4.76 22.72 -11.97
CA PHE A 138 3.95 21.84 -11.13
C PHE A 138 4.63 21.60 -9.77
N PRO A 139 4.03 21.97 -8.63
CA PRO A 139 4.68 21.78 -7.33
C PRO A 139 4.79 20.31 -6.92
N VAL A 140 5.98 19.90 -6.48
CA VAL A 140 6.27 18.51 -6.10
C VAL A 140 5.41 18.05 -4.92
N TRP A 141 5.13 18.92 -3.94
CA TRP A 141 4.31 18.58 -2.78
C TRP A 141 2.91 18.10 -3.16
N LEU A 142 2.34 18.64 -4.25
CA LEU A 142 1.02 18.25 -4.73
C LEU A 142 1.05 16.85 -5.34
N ALA A 143 2.11 16.50 -6.06
CA ALA A 143 2.27 15.14 -6.57
C ALA A 143 2.51 14.12 -5.44
N GLN A 144 3.24 14.52 -4.40
CA GLN A 144 3.51 13.67 -3.25
C GLN A 144 2.33 13.52 -2.28
N ALA A 145 1.38 14.47 -2.28
CA ALA A 145 0.15 14.39 -1.49
C ALA A 145 -0.70 13.14 -1.81
N ALA A 146 -0.46 12.48 -2.94
CA ALA A 146 -1.04 11.18 -3.25
C ALA A 146 -0.65 10.08 -2.23
N MET A 147 0.57 10.13 -1.65
CA MET A 147 1.05 9.17 -0.66
C MET A 147 0.20 9.12 0.62
N PRO A 148 0.03 10.23 1.38
CA PRO A 148 -0.75 10.20 2.61
C PRO A 148 -2.20 9.77 2.35
N VAL A 149 -2.79 10.21 1.24
CA VAL A 149 -4.14 9.81 0.85
C VAL A 149 -4.22 8.30 0.60
N ALA A 150 -3.30 7.74 -0.18
CA ALA A 150 -3.29 6.32 -0.49
C ALA A 150 -3.05 5.44 0.75
N PHE A 151 -2.07 5.78 1.60
CA PHE A 151 -1.78 5.05 2.83
C PHE A 151 -2.97 5.10 3.80
N PHE A 152 -3.61 6.26 3.93
CA PHE A 152 -4.80 6.42 4.77
C PHE A 152 -5.99 5.58 4.26
N VAL A 153 -6.26 5.64 2.96
CA VAL A 153 -7.32 4.80 2.35
C VAL A 153 -7.03 3.33 2.57
N MET A 154 -5.80 2.86 2.38
CA MET A 154 -5.43 1.47 2.66
C MET A 154 -5.61 1.11 4.14
N ALA A 155 -5.26 2.00 5.07
CA ALA A 155 -5.44 1.76 6.50
C ALA A 155 -6.93 1.56 6.82
N LEU A 156 -7.80 2.42 6.27
CA LEU A 156 -9.24 2.29 6.43
C LEU A 156 -9.77 0.98 5.82
N LEU A 157 -9.31 0.62 4.61
CA LEU A 157 -9.71 -0.64 3.97
C LEU A 157 -9.31 -1.85 4.81
N VAL A 158 -8.11 -1.87 5.40
CA VAL A 158 -7.68 -2.94 6.30
C VAL A 158 -8.58 -2.98 7.55
N LEU A 159 -8.84 -1.82 8.17
CA LEU A 159 -9.68 -1.73 9.37
C LEU A 159 -11.12 -2.21 9.12
N TRP A 160 -11.69 -1.92 7.94
CA TRP A 160 -13.02 -2.40 7.57
C TRP A 160 -13.09 -3.91 7.35
N ASN A 161 -12.03 -4.53 6.83
CA ASN A 161 -12.01 -5.95 6.49
C ASN A 161 -11.58 -6.88 7.64
N VAL A 162 -11.09 -6.32 8.75
CA VAL A 162 -10.47 -7.06 9.85
C VAL A 162 -11.46 -7.80 10.75
N SER A 163 -12.58 -7.17 11.13
CA SER A 163 -13.60 -7.79 11.97
C SER A 163 -14.96 -7.10 11.81
N GLU A 164 -16.05 -7.86 11.92
CA GLU A 164 -17.39 -7.28 11.94
C GLU A 164 -17.73 -6.64 13.29
N SER A 165 -17.08 -7.08 14.39
CA SER A 165 -17.26 -6.51 15.72
C SER A 165 -16.40 -5.25 15.94
N LEU A 166 -16.99 -4.22 16.54
CA LEU A 166 -16.28 -2.99 16.95
C LEU A 166 -15.15 -3.28 17.94
N THR A 167 -15.34 -4.22 18.86
CA THR A 167 -14.34 -4.61 19.87
C THR A 167 -13.09 -5.24 19.25
N GLY A 168 -13.25 -5.99 18.16
CA GLY A 168 -12.14 -6.54 17.38
C GLY A 168 -11.34 -5.46 16.65
N LYS A 169 -12.02 -4.43 16.12
CA LYS A 169 -11.37 -3.27 15.49
C LYS A 169 -10.57 -2.46 16.50
N LEU A 170 -11.13 -2.23 17.69
CA LEU A 170 -10.49 -1.44 18.73
C LEU A 170 -9.25 -2.14 19.28
N THR A 171 -9.31 -3.45 19.53
CA THR A 171 -8.15 -4.23 19.99
C THR A 171 -7.01 -4.21 18.98
N ILE A 172 -7.32 -4.33 17.69
CA ILE A 172 -6.32 -4.27 16.62
C ILE A 172 -5.76 -2.88 16.43
N LEU A 173 -6.59 -1.83 16.58
CA LEU A 173 -6.15 -0.44 16.56
C LEU A 173 -5.21 -0.14 17.73
N ILE A 174 -5.53 -0.60 18.94
CA ILE A 174 -4.67 -0.44 20.12
C ILE A 174 -3.34 -1.18 19.91
N LEU A 175 -3.37 -2.41 19.38
CA LEU A 175 -2.16 -3.18 19.10
C LEU A 175 -1.28 -2.51 18.02
N ALA A 176 -1.92 -1.97 16.98
CA ALA A 176 -1.26 -1.19 15.91
C ALA A 176 -0.64 0.11 16.45
N LEU A 177 -1.37 0.82 17.32
CA LEU A 177 -0.96 2.05 17.97
C LEU A 177 0.06 1.80 19.09
N MET A 178 0.26 0.57 19.55
CA MET A 178 1.38 0.23 20.42
C MET A 178 2.67 0.04 19.62
N PHE A 179 2.60 -0.56 18.43
CA PHE A 179 3.77 -0.85 17.60
C PHE A 179 4.44 0.40 16.98
N GLY A 180 3.65 1.37 16.54
CA GLY A 180 4.15 2.57 15.85
C GLY A 180 4.89 3.56 16.77
N PRO A 181 4.27 4.07 17.84
CA PRO A 181 4.88 4.98 18.81
C PRO A 181 6.01 4.33 19.61
N LEU A 182 5.99 3.01 19.83
CA LEU A 182 7.11 2.32 20.48
C LEU A 182 8.43 2.52 19.71
N LEU A 183 8.39 2.51 18.37
CA LEU A 183 9.56 2.86 17.54
C LEU A 183 9.98 4.32 17.67
N ALA A 184 9.03 5.24 17.90
CA ALA A 184 9.31 6.68 18.03
C ALA A 184 9.79 7.08 19.44
N LEU A 185 9.43 6.33 20.48
CA LEU A 185 9.83 6.57 21.87
C LEU A 185 11.11 5.81 22.29
N LEU A 186 11.61 4.88 21.48
CA LEU A 186 12.86 4.18 21.78
C LEU A 186 14.04 5.16 21.68
N ALA A 187 14.89 5.14 22.71
CA ALA A 187 15.98 6.08 22.90
C ALA A 187 16.98 6.06 21.72
N PRO A 188 17.58 7.21 21.36
CA PRO A 188 18.49 7.35 20.22
C PRO A 188 19.72 6.43 20.27
N GLU A 189 20.13 5.99 21.46
CA GLU A 189 21.27 5.08 21.68
C GLU A 189 21.03 3.65 21.14
N MET A 190 19.77 3.21 20.98
CA MET A 190 19.44 1.85 20.50
C MET A 190 19.16 1.77 19.00
N ARG A 191 19.35 2.88 18.26
CA ARG A 191 18.92 3.03 16.85
C ARG A 191 19.54 2.00 15.91
N HIS A 192 20.83 1.72 16.07
CA HIS A 192 21.55 0.72 15.27
C HIS A 192 21.26 -0.73 15.71
N VAL A 193 21.00 -0.95 17.01
CA VAL A 193 20.72 -2.28 17.57
C VAL A 193 19.32 -2.78 17.18
N LEU A 194 18.38 -1.86 16.93
CA LEU A 194 16.99 -2.18 16.62
C LEU A 194 16.73 -2.50 15.14
N MET A 195 17.63 -2.13 14.24
CA MET A 195 17.46 -2.33 12.79
C MET A 195 17.38 -3.81 12.42
N THR A 196 18.34 -4.61 12.86
CA THR A 196 18.42 -6.04 12.58
C THR A 196 17.21 -6.82 13.11
N PRO A 197 16.81 -6.70 14.40
CA PRO A 197 15.62 -7.38 14.90
C PRO A 197 14.33 -6.86 14.25
N GLY A 198 14.26 -5.58 13.91
CA GLY A 198 13.10 -5.00 13.20
C GLY A 198 12.91 -5.60 11.81
N ILE A 199 13.97 -5.70 11.01
CA ILE A 199 13.92 -6.34 9.68
C ILE A 199 13.58 -7.83 9.82
N ILE A 200 14.20 -8.55 10.76
CA ILE A 200 13.88 -9.96 11.01
C ILE A 200 12.40 -10.13 11.38
N THR A 201 11.86 -9.24 12.22
CA THR A 201 10.44 -9.25 12.62
C THR A 201 9.53 -8.99 11.41
N LEU A 202 9.85 -8.02 10.55
CA LEU A 202 9.09 -7.74 9.33
C LEU A 202 9.11 -8.90 8.34
N VAL A 203 10.27 -9.54 8.16
CA VAL A 203 10.41 -10.74 7.33
C VAL A 203 9.60 -11.89 7.93
N GLY A 204 9.66 -12.09 9.24
CA GLY A 204 8.82 -13.06 9.94
C GLY A 204 7.32 -12.80 9.70
N LEU A 205 6.87 -11.56 9.84
CA LEU A 205 5.49 -11.16 9.55
C LEU A 205 5.10 -11.35 8.08
N ALA A 206 6.04 -11.17 7.13
CA ALA A 206 5.82 -11.48 5.73
C ALA A 206 5.48 -12.96 5.52
N PHE A 207 6.19 -13.86 6.20
CA PHE A 207 5.88 -15.30 6.20
C PHE A 207 4.54 -15.63 6.86
N LEU A 208 4.08 -14.82 7.83
CA LEU A 208 2.74 -14.91 8.41
C LEU A 208 1.61 -14.39 7.49
N GLY A 209 1.96 -13.92 6.29
CA GLY A 209 1.00 -13.46 5.29
C GLY A 209 0.74 -11.95 5.32
N MET A 210 1.64 -11.17 5.93
CA MET A 210 1.59 -9.72 5.83
C MET A 210 1.75 -9.27 4.36
N PRO A 211 0.99 -8.27 3.89
CA PRO A 211 1.10 -7.79 2.51
C PRO A 211 2.49 -7.21 2.24
N LEU A 212 3.06 -7.52 1.07
CA LEU A 212 4.42 -7.09 0.71
C LEU A 212 4.61 -5.56 0.77
N TYR A 213 3.60 -4.77 0.39
CA TYR A 213 3.70 -3.31 0.48
C TYR A 213 3.90 -2.82 1.93
N ALA A 214 3.33 -3.53 2.91
CA ALA A 214 3.49 -3.20 4.33
C ALA A 214 4.86 -3.64 4.83
N VAL A 215 5.36 -4.80 4.37
CA VAL A 215 6.74 -5.24 4.66
C VAL A 215 7.75 -4.21 4.15
N LEU A 216 7.64 -3.83 2.87
CA LEU A 216 8.55 -2.87 2.23
C LEU A 216 8.43 -1.48 2.85
N GLY A 217 7.20 -1.01 3.11
CA GLY A 217 6.98 0.28 3.77
C GLY A 217 7.49 0.32 5.21
N GLY A 218 7.31 -0.77 5.96
CA GLY A 218 7.88 -0.92 7.30
C GLY A 218 9.40 -0.95 7.29
N ALA A 219 10.01 -1.64 6.31
CA ALA A 219 11.45 -1.65 6.13
C ALA A 219 11.98 -0.25 5.79
N ALA A 220 11.29 0.48 4.92
CA ALA A 220 11.63 1.87 4.61
C ALA A 220 11.60 2.75 5.88
N LEU A 221 10.59 2.62 6.74
CA LEU A 221 10.53 3.35 8.01
C LEU A 221 11.72 3.02 8.91
N LEU A 222 12.08 1.75 9.05
CA LEU A 222 13.23 1.34 9.87
C LEU A 222 14.56 1.87 9.33
N LEU A 223 14.75 1.80 8.00
CA LEU A 223 15.97 2.28 7.35
C LEU A 223 16.10 3.80 7.46
N PHE A 224 15.03 4.55 7.17
CA PHE A 224 15.02 6.01 7.31
C PHE A 224 15.21 6.45 8.76
N TYR A 225 14.65 5.70 9.71
CA TYR A 225 14.91 5.96 11.11
C TYR A 225 16.39 5.73 11.42
N SER A 226 17.01 4.64 10.97
CA SER A 226 18.43 4.38 11.24
C SER A 226 19.42 5.37 10.59
N ALA A 227 18.98 6.08 9.55
CA ALA A 227 19.84 6.98 8.76
C ALA A 227 19.85 8.44 9.23
N GLN A 228 18.93 8.81 10.12
CA GLN A 228 18.91 10.12 10.80
C GLN A 228 19.88 10.13 11.98
#